data_AF-A0A538MUG6-F1
#
_entry.id   AF-A0A538MUG6-F1
#
_cell.length_a   1.000
_cell.length_b   1.000
_cell.length_c   1.000
_cell.angle_alpha   90.00
_cell.angle_beta   90.00
_cell.angle_gamma   90.00
#
_symmetry.space_group_name_H-M   'P 1'
#
loop_
_entity.id
_entity.type
_entity.pdbx_description
1 polymer ?
#
loop_
_entity_poly.entity_id
_entity_poly.type
_entity_poly.pdbx_seq_one_letter_code
_entity_poly.pdbx_strand_id
1 'polypeptide(L)'
;MKRTTRWGGLAALLGAAVAVAAIAGATRGHAATDAKKPIVIGWAFDSKGQMAPFDDPALAAARIRVKQINAKGGVGGRHLAIKTCDTQN
;
A
#
# COMPACT_ATOMS: atom_id res chain seq x y z
N MET A 1 0.67 -17.53 57.09
CA MET A 1 1.32 -16.49 56.26
C MET A 1 1.46 -16.97 54.81
N LYS A 2 0.38 -16.96 53.99
CA LYS A 2 0.44 -17.37 52.55
C LYS A 2 -0.50 -16.57 51.62
N ARG A 3 -1.34 -15.66 52.15
CA ARG A 3 -2.36 -14.93 51.37
C ARG A 3 -1.81 -13.67 50.68
N THR A 4 -0.76 -13.05 51.22
CA THR A 4 -0.17 -11.80 50.69
C THR A 4 0.62 -12.01 49.40
N THR A 5 1.22 -13.19 49.20
CA THR A 5 2.03 -13.52 48.01
C THR A 5 1.19 -13.69 46.74
N ARG A 6 -0.07 -14.13 46.87
CA ARG A 6 -0.98 -14.37 45.72
C ARG A 6 -1.49 -13.08 45.09
N TRP A 7 -1.67 -12.02 45.88
CA TRP A 7 -2.09 -10.71 45.37
C TRP A 7 -0.92 -9.91 44.78
N GLY A 8 0.30 -10.07 45.34
CA GLY A 8 1.50 -9.48 44.75
C GLY A 8 1.81 -10.00 43.35
N GLY A 9 1.63 -11.30 43.10
CA GLY A 9 1.79 -11.89 41.77
C GLY A 9 0.75 -11.42 40.75
N LEU A 10 -0.51 -11.25 41.17
CA LEU A 10 -1.57 -10.75 40.31
C LEU A 10 -1.35 -9.27 39.93
N ALA A 11 -0.94 -8.45 40.90
CA ALA A 11 -0.63 -7.04 40.67
C ALA A 11 0.58 -6.85 39.74
N ALA A 12 1.61 -7.69 39.87
CA ALA A 12 2.78 -7.67 38.98
C ALA A 12 2.42 -8.06 37.53
N LEU A 13 1.55 -9.05 37.35
CA LEU A 13 1.09 -9.48 36.01
C LEU A 13 0.20 -8.42 35.33
N LEU A 14 -0.70 -7.79 36.09
CA LEU A 14 -1.51 -6.67 35.60
C LEU A 14 -0.65 -5.45 35.25
N GLY A 15 0.35 -5.12 36.08
CA GLY A 15 1.30 -4.03 35.80
C GLY A 15 2.12 -4.29 34.52
N ALA A 16 2.60 -5.52 34.33
CA ALA A 16 3.33 -5.90 33.12
C ALA A 16 2.46 -5.84 31.85
N ALA A 17 1.20 -6.27 31.93
CA ALA A 17 0.26 -6.20 30.81
C ALA A 17 -0.06 -4.75 30.39
N VAL A 18 -0.24 -3.85 31.36
CA VAL A 18 -0.47 -2.42 31.10
C VAL A 18 0.78 -1.75 30.50
N ALA A 19 1.97 -2.09 30.98
CA ALA A 19 3.23 -1.58 30.42
C ALA A 19 3.43 -2.00 28.96
N VAL A 20 3.18 -3.27 28.63
CA VAL A 20 3.27 -3.78 27.24
C VAL A 20 2.23 -3.10 26.34
N ALA A 21 1.01 -2.88 26.81
CA ALA A 21 -0.03 -2.18 26.06
C ALA A 21 0.33 -0.70 25.81
N ALA A 22 0.93 -0.01 26.78
CA ALA A 22 1.37 1.38 26.64
C ALA A 22 2.52 1.54 25.63
N ILE A 23 3.50 0.63 25.63
CA ILE A 23 4.62 0.64 24.66
C ILE A 23 4.12 0.34 23.24
N ALA A 24 3.16 -0.58 23.11
CA ALA A 24 2.52 -0.87 21.83
C ALA A 24 1.64 0.29 21.34
N GLY A 25 1.04 1.08 22.23
CA GLY A 25 0.28 2.29 21.87
C GLY A 25 1.17 3.45 21.42
N ALA A 26 2.30 3.67 22.10
CA ALA A 26 3.22 4.77 21.80
C ALA A 26 3.98 4.62 20.47
N THR A 27 4.17 3.39 19.99
CA THR A 27 4.81 3.08 18.70
C THR A 27 3.85 3.14 17.51
N ARG A 28 2.54 3.33 17.73
CA ARG A 28 1.53 3.43 16.66
C ARG A 28 1.30 4.85 16.15
N GLY A 29 1.83 5.87 16.82
CA GLY A 29 1.80 7.25 16.32
C GLY A 29 2.89 7.45 15.27
N HIS A 30 2.50 7.82 14.05
CA HIS A 30 3.32 8.17 12.86
C HIS A 30 3.52 7.10 11.78
N ALA A 31 3.00 5.88 11.93
CA ALA A 31 2.97 4.89 10.84
C ALA A 31 1.60 4.80 10.14
N ALA A 32 0.75 5.82 10.25
CA ALA A 32 -0.21 6.08 9.19
C ALA A 32 0.62 6.48 7.97
N THR A 33 1.06 5.48 7.20
CA THR A 33 1.68 5.73 5.91
C THR A 33 0.70 6.60 5.15
N ASP A 34 1.04 7.86 4.89
CA ASP A 34 0.50 8.57 3.74
C ASP A 34 0.68 7.59 2.58
N ALA A 35 -0.39 6.88 2.23
CA ALA A 35 -0.34 5.90 1.16
C ALA A 35 0.00 6.72 -0.07
N LYS A 36 1.29 6.68 -0.46
CA LYS A 36 1.82 7.60 -1.45
C LYS A 36 0.97 7.43 -2.70
N LYS A 37 0.27 8.50 -3.11
CA LYS A 37 -0.67 8.46 -4.23
C LYS A 37 -0.02 7.80 -5.44
N PRO A 38 -0.76 7.03 -6.25
CA PRO A 38 -0.21 6.40 -7.45
C PRO A 38 0.51 7.41 -8.36
N ILE A 39 1.51 6.95 -9.09
CA ILE A 39 2.07 7.70 -10.21
C ILE A 39 1.16 7.46 -11.40
N VAL A 40 0.51 8.51 -11.88
CA VAL A 40 -0.39 8.42 -13.03
C VAL A 40 0.40 8.61 -14.32
N ILE A 41 0.24 7.68 -15.25
CA ILE A 41 0.78 7.73 -16.61
C ILE A 41 -0.40 7.98 -17.54
N GLY A 42 -0.42 9.15 -18.19
CA GLY A 42 -1.37 9.44 -19.25
C GLY A 42 -0.99 8.70 -20.53
N TRP A 43 -1.97 8.11 -21.21
CA TRP A 43 -1.80 7.37 -22.45
C TRP A 43 -2.83 7.86 -23.47
N ALA A 44 -2.43 8.82 -24.30
CA ALA A 44 -3.20 9.24 -25.46
C ALA A 44 -2.95 8.23 -26.59
N PHE A 45 -4.01 7.66 -27.16
CA PHE A 45 -3.90 6.65 -28.22
C PHE A 45 -5.11 6.66 -29.15
N ASP A 46 -4.91 6.13 -30.34
CA ASP A 46 -5.97 5.90 -31.30
C ASP A 46 -6.68 4.57 -30.99
N SER A 47 -7.87 4.63 -30.38
CA SER A 47 -8.52 3.40 -29.91
C SER A 47 -9.22 2.60 -31.01
N LYS A 48 -9.48 3.21 -32.17
CA LYS A 48 -10.35 2.64 -33.22
C LYS A 48 -9.94 2.97 -34.65
N GLY A 49 -9.07 3.95 -34.84
CA GLY A 49 -8.60 4.43 -36.13
C GLY A 49 -7.44 3.62 -36.69
N GLN A 50 -6.71 4.23 -37.61
CA GLN A 50 -5.66 3.56 -38.39
C GLN A 50 -4.48 3.11 -37.51
N MET A 51 -4.28 3.74 -36.36
CA MET A 51 -3.19 3.41 -35.44
C MET A 51 -3.58 2.36 -34.39
N ALA A 52 -4.86 2.00 -34.26
CA ALA A 52 -5.32 1.01 -33.27
C ALA A 52 -4.57 -0.34 -33.31
N PRO A 53 -4.24 -0.93 -34.48
CA PRO A 53 -3.48 -2.18 -34.52
C PRO A 53 -2.05 -2.09 -33.94
N PHE A 54 -1.53 -0.89 -33.75
CA PHE A 54 -0.22 -0.63 -33.14
C PHE A 54 -0.36 -0.19 -31.68
N ASP A 55 -1.32 0.70 -31.42
CA ASP A 55 -1.53 1.30 -30.11
C ASP A 55 -2.11 0.32 -29.09
N ASP A 56 -3.04 -0.56 -29.50
CA ASP A 56 -3.65 -1.54 -28.61
C ASP A 56 -2.63 -2.57 -28.08
N PRO A 57 -1.79 -3.20 -28.93
CA PRO A 57 -0.71 -4.05 -28.44
C PRO A 57 0.29 -3.31 -27.55
N ALA A 58 0.63 -2.06 -27.87
CA ALA A 58 1.53 -1.24 -27.05
C ALA A 58 0.93 -0.96 -25.67
N LEU A 59 -0.35 -0.59 -25.59
CA LEU A 59 -1.07 -0.38 -24.33
C LEU A 59 -1.18 -1.68 -23.53
N ALA A 60 -1.43 -2.81 -24.18
CA ALA A 60 -1.46 -4.12 -23.52
C ALA A 60 -0.10 -4.47 -22.89
N ALA A 61 0.99 -4.28 -23.64
CA ALA A 61 2.35 -4.51 -23.14
C ALA A 61 2.69 -3.59 -21.95
N ALA A 62 2.33 -2.31 -22.04
CA ALA A 62 2.53 -1.35 -20.96
C ALA A 62 1.77 -1.75 -19.68
N ARG A 63 0.51 -2.21 -19.80
CA ARG A 63 -0.29 -2.70 -18.68
C ARG A 63 0.33 -3.94 -18.02
N ILE A 64 0.84 -4.88 -18.82
CA ILE A 64 1.55 -6.07 -18.30
C ILE A 64 2.77 -5.63 -17.50
N ARG A 65 3.59 -4.72 -18.03
CA ARG A 65 4.79 -4.25 -17.35
C ARG A 65 4.47 -3.48 -16.07
N VAL A 66 3.46 -2.63 -16.08
CA VAL A 66 2.98 -1.93 -14.88
C VAL A 66 2.55 -2.92 -13.81
N LYS A 67 1.82 -3.98 -14.17
CA LYS A 67 1.43 -5.04 -13.21
C LYS A 67 2.66 -5.70 -12.57
N GLN A 68 3.68 -6.03 -13.36
CA GLN A 68 4.94 -6.61 -12.85
C GLN A 68 5.69 -5.67 -11.91
N ILE A 69 5.73 -4.37 -12.21
CA ILE A 69 6.39 -3.36 -11.36
C ILE A 69 5.63 -3.18 -10.05
N ASN A 70 4.30 -3.05 -10.12
CA ASN A 70 3.46 -2.89 -8.93
C ASN A 70 3.53 -4.13 -8.01
N ALA A 71 3.62 -5.34 -8.59
CA ALA A 71 3.82 -6.57 -7.81
C ALA A 71 5.15 -6.57 -7.02
N LYS A 72 6.14 -5.76 -7.43
CA LYS A 72 7.43 -5.57 -6.73
C LYS A 72 7.43 -4.36 -5.79
N GLY A 73 6.26 -3.79 -5.48
CA GLY A 73 6.12 -2.62 -4.61
C GLY A 73 6.13 -1.28 -5.35
N GLY A 74 6.08 -1.28 -6.68
CA GLY A 74 6.01 -0.06 -7.48
C GLY A 74 7.34 0.69 -7.58
N VAL A 75 7.27 1.99 -7.87
CA VAL A 75 8.45 2.87 -7.99
C VAL A 75 8.57 3.72 -6.72
N GLY A 76 9.60 3.50 -5.92
CA GLY A 76 9.78 4.24 -4.66
C GLY A 76 8.64 4.02 -3.63
N GLY A 77 8.00 2.85 -3.68
CA GLY A 77 6.82 2.50 -2.87
C GLY A 77 5.50 3.04 -3.42
N ARG A 78 5.47 3.51 -4.67
CA ARG A 78 4.26 4.05 -5.32
C ARG A 78 3.83 3.17 -6.48
N HIS A 79 2.57 2.76 -6.48
CA HIS A 79 2.00 2.03 -7.62
C HIS A 79 1.85 2.94 -8.84
N LEU A 80 2.07 2.38 -10.02
CA LEU A 80 1.80 3.03 -11.30
C LEU A 80 0.34 2.78 -11.72
N ALA A 81 -0.29 3.78 -12.33
CA ALA A 81 -1.63 3.68 -12.92
C ALA A 81 -1.66 4.28 -14.32
N ILE A 82 -2.07 3.51 -15.33
CA ILE A 82 -2.26 4.01 -16.69
C ILE A 82 -3.69 4.56 -16.82
N LYS A 83 -3.81 5.79 -17.33
CA LYS A 83 -5.08 6.44 -17.67
C LYS A 83 -5.08 6.74 -19.16
N THR A 84 -6.07 6.19 -19.86
CA THR A 84 -6.17 6.28 -21.32
C THR A 84 -7.07 7.44 -21.75
N CYS A 85 -6.73 8.06 -22.88
CA CYS A 85 -7.55 9.04 -23.59
C CYS A 85 -7.55 8.66 -25.07
N ASP A 86 -8.74 8.49 -25.65
CA ASP A 86 -8.86 8.27 -27.09
C ASP A 86 -8.57 9.59 -27.82
N THR A 87 -7.77 9.55 -28.89
CA THR A 87 -7.43 10.71 -29.71
C THR A 87 -8.34 10.88 -30.91
N GLN A 88 -9.20 9.90 -31.20
CA GLN A 88 -10.24 10.03 -32.22
C GLN A 88 -11.45 10.77 -31.62
N ASN A 89 -11.76 11.95 -32.17
CA ASN A 89 -12.92 12.76 -31.80
C ASN A 89 -14.19 12.32 -32.53
#